data_AF-A0A3N2RBZ0-F1
#
_entry.id   AF-A0A3N2RBZ0-F1
#
_cell.length_a   1.000
_cell.length_b   1.000
_cell.length_c   1.000
_cell.angle_alpha   90.00
_cell.angle_beta   90.00
_cell.angle_gamma   90.00
#
_symmetry.space_group_name_H-M   'P 1'
#
loop_
_entity.id
_entity.type
_entity.pdbx_description
1 polymer ?
#
loop_
_entity_poly.entity_id
_entity_poly.type
_entity_poly.pdbx_seq_one_letter_code
_entity_poly.pdbx_strand_id
1 'polypeptide(L)'
;MASIAPAAPLEHTASSDVDLSSTSNAKATIAPLAPFSVGLFGCSEMLNEGFRRLVEVGVIKRKVVDDLDVMRRLHDGRADAADLERLEREGEYLQGGFYLGSQDFYDWLRDMPPAQRRGISMRRISEVNELYGGNETLERLQRRDARFFNSCMMATALGAAVSDTLDDGRVVSGVGGQYNFVAMAHALPNARSVLMLRATRDGGGETRSNVVWNYPQATIPRHLRDVYVTEYGIAHLRGKTDEDCILAMAAIAGSGFQYPLLQAAIGAGKLAPKHYRLSDRNTPQRLRAALAPLRAQGVLPDYPLGSDFTAVEQRLVKALAWLKANTATTGAKARTALKAWFSGGAADAEAMRRMGLERTAGFAERLEARLVALAMRENSAD
;
A
#
# COMPACT_ATOMS: atom_id res chain seq x y z
N MET A 1 -12.35 -30.76 -15.07
CA MET A 1 -11.78 -29.88 -16.09
C MET A 1 -12.33 -28.48 -15.91
N ALA A 2 -11.55 -27.57 -15.33
CA ALA A 2 -11.90 -26.15 -15.33
C ALA A 2 -11.07 -25.49 -16.43
N SER A 3 -11.74 -25.09 -17.52
CA SER A 3 -11.15 -24.17 -18.49
C SER A 3 -10.67 -22.95 -17.71
N ILE A 4 -9.38 -22.62 -17.80
CA ILE A 4 -8.84 -21.38 -17.27
C ILE A 4 -9.58 -20.28 -18.02
N ALA A 5 -10.53 -19.62 -17.34
CA ALA A 5 -11.24 -18.49 -17.92
C ALA A 5 -10.18 -17.49 -18.42
N PRO A 6 -10.30 -16.96 -19.65
CA PRO A 6 -9.37 -15.97 -20.14
C PRO A 6 -9.34 -14.82 -19.13
N ALA A 7 -8.13 -14.44 -18.69
CA ALA A 7 -7.96 -13.26 -17.85
C ALA A 7 -8.65 -12.10 -18.56
N ALA A 8 -9.57 -11.43 -17.86
CA ALA A 8 -10.30 -10.32 -18.45
C ALA A 8 -9.28 -9.30 -19.00
N PRO A 9 -9.33 -8.96 -20.29
CA PRO A 9 -8.49 -7.90 -20.80
C PRO A 9 -8.83 -6.63 -20.03
N LEU A 10 -7.83 -6.00 -19.39
CA LEU A 10 -7.95 -4.67 -18.79
C LEU A 10 -7.97 -3.59 -19.88
N GLU A 11 -8.60 -3.89 -21.02
CA GLU A 11 -8.78 -2.97 -22.14
C GLU A 11 -10.02 -2.12 -21.89
N HIS A 12 -9.93 -1.27 -20.88
CA HIS A 12 -10.55 0.04 -20.98
C HIS A 12 -9.48 1.05 -20.68
N THR A 13 -8.94 1.59 -21.76
CA THR A 13 -8.21 2.85 -21.77
C THR A 13 -8.99 3.87 -20.94
N ALA A 14 -8.24 4.72 -20.23
CA ALA A 14 -8.81 5.99 -19.78
C ALA A 14 -9.49 6.61 -21.01
N SER A 15 -10.74 7.02 -20.86
CA SER A 15 -11.44 7.72 -21.94
C SER A 15 -10.52 8.78 -22.51
N SER A 16 -10.50 8.91 -23.83
CA SER A 16 -10.02 10.13 -24.50
C SER A 16 -10.86 11.37 -24.14
N ASP A 17 -11.94 11.20 -23.38
CA ASP A 17 -12.69 12.31 -22.82
C ASP A 17 -11.82 13.05 -21.81
N VAL A 18 -11.70 14.35 -22.05
CA VAL A 18 -11.02 15.40 -21.26
C VAL A 18 -11.68 15.58 -19.87
N ASP A 19 -12.37 14.54 -19.38
CA ASP A 19 -13.18 14.50 -18.20
C ASP A 19 -12.50 13.70 -17.08
N LEU A 20 -11.70 14.40 -16.26
CA LEU A 20 -11.15 13.84 -15.02
C LEU A 20 -12.21 13.78 -13.90
N SER A 21 -13.45 14.23 -14.14
CA SER A 21 -14.54 14.21 -13.16
C SER A 21 -15.37 12.93 -13.18
N SER A 22 -15.04 11.97 -14.06
CA SER A 22 -15.80 10.73 -14.21
C SER A 22 -16.02 10.06 -12.85
N THR A 23 -17.22 9.51 -12.64
CA THR A 23 -17.64 8.91 -11.36
C THR A 23 -16.81 7.68 -10.95
N SER A 24 -15.96 7.19 -11.84
CA SER A 24 -15.06 6.06 -11.67
C SER A 24 -13.67 6.44 -12.20
N ASN A 25 -12.75 6.83 -11.31
CA ASN A 25 -11.33 7.04 -11.67
C ASN A 25 -10.63 5.76 -12.15
N ALA A 26 -11.32 4.61 -12.09
CA ALA A 26 -10.96 3.38 -12.78
C ALA A 26 -12.10 3.01 -13.74
N LYS A 27 -11.91 3.21 -15.05
CA LYS A 27 -12.73 2.53 -16.08
C LYS A 27 -12.37 1.05 -16.22
N ALA A 28 -11.57 0.47 -15.31
CA ALA A 28 -11.31 -0.95 -15.33
C ALA A 28 -12.62 -1.69 -15.05
N THR A 29 -13.05 -2.52 -15.99
CA THR A 29 -14.13 -3.48 -15.76
C THR A 29 -13.78 -4.23 -14.48
N ILE A 30 -14.59 -4.06 -13.44
CA ILE A 30 -14.46 -4.85 -12.23
C ILE A 30 -14.80 -6.27 -12.67
N ALA A 31 -13.76 -7.10 -12.82
CA ALA A 31 -13.95 -8.52 -13.05
C ALA A 31 -14.91 -9.05 -11.96
N PRO A 32 -15.79 -10.01 -12.28
CA PRO A 32 -16.72 -10.55 -11.31
C PRO A 32 -16.00 -10.87 -9.99
N LEU A 33 -16.51 -10.33 -8.88
CA LEU A 33 -15.93 -10.48 -7.54
C LEU A 33 -16.18 -11.90 -6.97
N ALA A 34 -15.83 -12.92 -7.75
CA ALA A 34 -15.91 -14.31 -7.34
C ALA A 34 -14.72 -14.68 -6.44
N PRO A 35 -14.87 -15.65 -5.52
CA PRO A 35 -13.75 -16.18 -4.78
C PRO A 35 -12.66 -16.73 -5.72
N PHE A 36 -11.39 -16.63 -5.30
CA PHE A 36 -10.28 -17.27 -6.01
C PHE A 36 -10.43 -18.79 -5.93
N SER A 37 -11.01 -19.41 -6.97
CA SER A 37 -11.26 -20.86 -7.02
C SER A 37 -9.94 -21.66 -6.95
N VAL A 38 -8.95 -21.27 -7.77
CA VAL A 38 -7.60 -21.84 -7.78
C VAL A 38 -6.72 -21.27 -6.65
N GLY A 39 -6.94 -20.00 -6.28
CA GLY A 39 -6.06 -19.27 -5.37
C GLY A 39 -4.86 -18.62 -6.05
N LEU A 40 -4.15 -17.79 -5.28
CA LEU A 40 -2.88 -17.17 -5.63
C LEU A 40 -1.73 -17.95 -5.01
N PHE A 41 -0.58 -17.86 -5.67
CA PHE A 41 0.72 -18.19 -5.11
C PHE A 41 1.36 -16.89 -4.65
N GLY A 42 1.81 -16.83 -3.40
CA GLY A 42 2.49 -15.65 -2.85
C GLY A 42 4.01 -15.78 -2.98
N CYS A 43 4.67 -14.72 -3.43
CA CYS A 43 6.12 -14.59 -3.41
C CYS A 43 6.44 -13.15 -3.01
N SER A 44 7.15 -12.95 -1.90
CA SER A 44 7.44 -11.61 -1.36
C SER A 44 8.74 -11.59 -0.58
N GLU A 45 9.54 -10.53 -0.71
CA GLU A 45 10.77 -10.36 0.07
C GLU A 45 10.50 -10.49 1.58
N MET A 46 9.46 -9.80 2.04
CA MET A 46 9.03 -9.76 3.44
C MET A 46 7.59 -10.26 3.56
N LEU A 47 7.37 -11.29 4.38
CA LEU A 47 6.04 -11.71 4.80
C LEU A 47 5.60 -10.94 6.05
N ASN A 48 4.32 -10.58 6.10
CA ASN A 48 3.68 -9.82 7.18
C ASN A 48 2.22 -10.27 7.39
N GLU A 49 1.49 -9.56 8.26
CA GLU A 49 0.10 -9.82 8.63
C GLU A 49 -0.86 -9.85 7.43
N GLY A 50 -0.57 -9.05 6.39
CA GLY A 50 -1.34 -9.06 5.16
C GLY A 50 -1.31 -10.44 4.50
N PHE A 51 -0.13 -11.05 4.40
CA PHE A 51 0.01 -12.40 3.85
C PHE A 51 -0.66 -13.46 4.73
N ARG A 52 -0.51 -13.37 6.06
CA ARG A 52 -1.26 -14.21 7.00
C ARG A 52 -2.75 -14.16 6.70
N ARG A 53 -3.31 -12.95 6.61
CA ARG A 53 -4.75 -12.77 6.38
C ARG A 53 -5.17 -13.37 5.03
N LEU A 54 -4.39 -13.17 3.99
CA LEU A 54 -4.65 -13.73 2.65
C LEU A 54 -4.62 -15.27 2.63
N VAL A 55 -3.77 -15.90 3.46
CA VAL A 55 -3.76 -17.36 3.65
C VAL A 55 -5.00 -17.82 4.41
N GLU A 56 -5.33 -17.18 5.54
CA GLU A 56 -6.48 -17.54 6.38
C GLU A 56 -7.82 -17.48 5.64
N VAL A 57 -8.00 -16.49 4.75
CA VAL A 57 -9.23 -16.34 3.94
C VAL A 57 -9.21 -17.15 2.65
N GLY A 58 -8.17 -17.94 2.39
CA GLY A 58 -8.07 -18.82 1.23
C GLY A 58 -7.84 -18.10 -0.10
N VAL A 59 -7.29 -16.87 -0.07
CA VAL A 59 -6.83 -16.17 -1.27
C VAL A 59 -5.48 -16.73 -1.71
N ILE A 60 -4.53 -16.88 -0.80
CA ILE A 60 -3.25 -17.55 -1.06
C ILE A 60 -3.39 -19.03 -0.69
N LYS A 61 -3.44 -19.88 -1.71
CA LYS A 61 -3.57 -21.34 -1.57
C LYS A 61 -3.09 -22.13 -2.79
N ARG A 62 -2.73 -21.47 -3.89
CA ARG A 62 -2.25 -22.16 -5.09
C ARG A 62 -0.82 -22.62 -4.81
N LYS A 63 -0.65 -23.93 -4.72
CA LYS A 63 0.65 -24.57 -4.50
C LYS A 63 1.52 -24.57 -5.76
N VAL A 64 2.83 -24.52 -5.55
CA VAL A 64 3.88 -24.74 -6.55
C VAL A 64 4.89 -25.75 -6.01
N VAL A 65 5.59 -26.44 -6.90
CA VAL A 65 6.69 -27.35 -6.54
C VAL A 65 7.96 -26.95 -7.26
N ASP A 66 9.10 -27.30 -6.68
CA ASP A 66 10.44 -27.08 -7.25
C ASP A 66 10.82 -28.17 -8.26
N ASP A 67 9.93 -28.39 -9.24
CA ASP A 67 10.08 -29.40 -10.29
C ASP A 67 9.44 -28.90 -11.58
N LEU A 68 10.27 -28.68 -12.59
CA LEU A 68 9.84 -28.08 -13.86
C LEU A 68 8.84 -28.97 -14.61
N ASP A 69 9.05 -30.28 -14.64
CA ASP A 69 8.23 -31.16 -15.44
C ASP A 69 6.87 -31.40 -14.79
N VAL A 70 6.83 -31.51 -13.46
CA VAL A 70 5.57 -31.52 -12.70
C VAL A 70 4.82 -30.20 -12.90
N MET A 71 5.50 -29.06 -12.75
CA MET A 71 4.86 -27.75 -12.95
C MET A 71 4.33 -27.55 -14.37
N ARG A 72 5.01 -28.06 -15.40
CA ARG A 72 4.51 -28.07 -16.79
C ARG A 72 3.26 -28.92 -16.95
N ARG A 73 3.25 -30.15 -16.42
CA ARG A 73 2.07 -31.02 -16.47
C ARG A 73 0.88 -30.41 -15.73
N LEU A 74 1.10 -29.82 -14.56
CA LEU A 74 0.08 -29.08 -13.81
C LEU A 74 -0.46 -27.89 -14.61
N HIS A 75 0.44 -27.13 -15.26
CA HIS A 75 0.07 -25.97 -16.08
C HIS A 75 -0.77 -26.36 -17.28
N ASP A 76 -0.39 -27.42 -17.99
CA ASP A 76 -1.04 -27.89 -19.21
C ASP A 76 -2.32 -28.69 -18.96
N GLY A 77 -2.68 -28.93 -17.70
CA GLY A 77 -3.82 -29.79 -17.33
C GLY A 77 -3.57 -31.28 -17.63
N ARG A 78 -2.30 -31.70 -17.69
CA ARG A 78 -1.83 -33.07 -17.99
C ARG A 78 -1.27 -33.80 -16.76
N ALA A 79 -1.45 -33.23 -15.56
CA ALA A 79 -0.99 -33.84 -14.32
C ALA A 79 -1.76 -35.13 -14.01
N ASP A 80 -1.03 -36.17 -13.62
CA ASP A 80 -1.61 -37.44 -13.18
C ASP A 80 -1.86 -37.48 -11.66
N ALA A 81 -2.31 -38.62 -11.15
CA ALA A 81 -2.58 -38.77 -9.72
C ALA A 81 -1.31 -38.63 -8.85
N ALA A 82 -0.15 -39.07 -9.34
CA ALA A 82 1.11 -38.98 -8.62
C ALA A 82 1.61 -37.52 -8.55
N ASP A 83 1.42 -36.75 -9.63
CA ASP A 83 1.69 -35.31 -9.66
C ASP A 83 0.83 -34.56 -8.63
N LEU A 84 -0.46 -34.88 -8.54
CA LEU A 84 -1.38 -34.25 -7.59
C LEU A 84 -1.05 -34.64 -6.13
N GLU A 85 -0.72 -35.90 -5.88
CA GLU A 85 -0.29 -36.35 -4.55
C GLU A 85 1.02 -35.65 -4.13
N ARG A 86 1.96 -35.51 -5.07
CA ARG A 86 3.21 -34.78 -4.85
C ARG A 86 2.95 -33.30 -4.57
N LEU A 87 2.09 -32.65 -5.35
CA LEU A 87 1.69 -31.25 -5.12
C LEU A 87 1.07 -31.08 -3.73
N GLU A 88 0.25 -32.02 -3.27
CA GLU A 88 -0.35 -31.96 -1.94
C GLU A 88 0.69 -32.11 -0.83
N ARG A 89 1.65 -33.01 -1.00
CA ARG A 89 2.69 -33.34 -0.02
C ARG A 89 3.79 -32.29 0.08
N GLU A 90 4.26 -31.79 -1.06
CA GLU A 90 5.48 -30.96 -1.22
C GLU A 90 5.19 -29.51 -1.64
N GLY A 91 3.95 -29.21 -2.01
CA GLY A 91 3.61 -27.93 -2.61
C GLY A 91 3.64 -26.75 -1.64
N GLU A 92 4.25 -25.66 -2.09
CA GLU A 92 4.37 -24.38 -1.39
C GLU A 92 3.38 -23.37 -1.98
N TYR A 93 2.60 -22.69 -1.14
CA TYR A 93 1.68 -21.64 -1.59
C TYR A 93 2.18 -20.22 -1.27
N LEU A 94 3.19 -20.09 -0.41
CA LEU A 94 3.77 -18.81 -0.01
C LEU A 94 5.28 -18.94 0.15
N GLN A 95 6.02 -18.21 -0.66
CA GLN A 95 7.46 -18.07 -0.54
C GLN A 95 7.82 -16.66 -0.03
N GLY A 96 8.81 -16.57 0.85
CA GLY A 96 9.38 -15.28 1.19
C GLY A 96 10.86 -15.31 1.52
N GLY A 97 11.48 -14.13 1.59
CA GLY A 97 12.89 -13.99 1.95
C GLY A 97 13.12 -13.99 3.45
N PHE A 98 12.26 -13.26 4.14
CA PHE A 98 12.17 -13.20 5.60
C PHE A 98 10.73 -12.84 5.99
N TYR A 99 10.46 -12.80 7.29
CA TYR A 99 9.18 -12.37 7.82
C TYR A 99 9.38 -11.39 8.98
N LEU A 100 8.52 -10.37 9.02
CA LEU A 100 8.53 -9.32 10.03
C LEU A 100 7.09 -8.89 10.28
N GLY A 101 6.69 -8.86 11.55
CA GLY A 101 5.34 -8.49 11.94
C GLY A 101 5.21 -8.45 13.46
N SER A 102 3.96 -8.46 13.90
CA SER A 102 3.53 -8.49 15.29
C SER A 102 3.73 -9.83 15.98
N GLN A 103 3.64 -9.84 17.31
CA GLN A 103 3.65 -11.07 18.11
C GLN A 103 2.57 -12.06 17.64
N ASP A 104 1.37 -11.55 17.34
CA ASP A 104 0.26 -12.36 16.78
C ASP A 104 0.63 -13.04 15.45
N PHE A 105 1.43 -12.38 14.61
CA PHE A 105 1.92 -12.97 13.37
C PHE A 105 2.95 -14.07 13.63
N TYR A 106 3.86 -13.87 14.59
CA TYR A 106 4.82 -14.90 14.99
C TYR A 106 4.14 -16.11 15.63
N ASP A 107 3.12 -15.90 16.47
CA ASP A 107 2.36 -16.97 17.11
C ASP A 107 1.56 -17.76 16.07
N TRP A 108 0.97 -17.09 15.07
CA TRP A 108 0.34 -17.76 13.93
C TRP A 108 1.30 -18.70 13.19
N LEU A 109 2.53 -18.27 12.89
CA LEU A 109 3.55 -19.13 12.28
C LEU A 109 3.95 -20.30 13.19
N ARG A 110 4.13 -20.02 14.48
CA ARG A 110 4.57 -20.98 15.51
C ARG A 110 3.55 -22.10 15.74
N ASP A 111 2.27 -21.75 15.77
CA ASP A 111 1.19 -22.66 16.16
C ASP A 111 0.51 -23.32 14.94
N MET A 112 0.85 -22.88 13.73
CA MET A 112 0.33 -23.45 12.49
C MET A 112 0.57 -24.97 12.40
N PRO A 113 -0.44 -25.79 12.05
CA PRO A 113 -0.26 -27.23 11.88
C PRO A 113 0.89 -27.56 10.92
N PRO A 114 1.72 -28.59 11.19
CA PRO A 114 2.90 -28.89 10.37
C PRO A 114 2.59 -29.06 8.88
N ALA A 115 1.43 -29.60 8.53
CA ALA A 115 1.00 -29.77 7.14
C ALA A 115 0.77 -28.43 6.41
N GLN A 116 0.21 -27.43 7.09
CA GLN A 116 0.01 -26.09 6.52
C GLN A 116 1.31 -25.29 6.51
N ARG A 117 2.13 -25.44 7.57
CA ARG A 117 3.40 -24.73 7.73
C ARG A 117 4.39 -25.06 6.62
N ARG A 118 4.43 -26.32 6.17
CA ARG A 118 5.26 -26.73 5.02
C ARG A 118 4.93 -25.99 3.73
N GLY A 119 3.72 -25.45 3.60
CA GLY A 119 3.36 -24.65 2.44
C GLY A 119 3.94 -23.23 2.43
N ILE A 120 4.60 -22.82 3.52
CA ILE A 120 5.29 -21.53 3.66
C ILE A 120 6.81 -21.78 3.67
N SER A 121 7.53 -21.20 2.72
CA SER A 121 8.94 -21.49 2.50
C SER A 121 9.78 -20.22 2.49
N MET A 122 10.88 -20.22 3.25
CA MET A 122 11.86 -19.13 3.23
C MET A 122 12.95 -19.44 2.21
N ARG A 123 13.06 -18.57 1.20
CA ARG A 123 13.98 -18.70 0.05
C ARG A 123 15.03 -17.59 0.09
N ARG A 124 16.09 -17.74 -0.71
CA ARG A 124 17.13 -16.72 -0.82
C ARG A 124 16.56 -15.45 -1.46
N ILE A 125 17.02 -14.27 -1.03
CA ILE A 125 16.61 -13.00 -1.63
C ILE A 125 16.90 -12.96 -3.14
N SER A 126 18.00 -13.55 -3.57
CA SER A 126 18.37 -13.68 -4.98
C SER A 126 17.40 -14.53 -5.81
N GLU A 127 16.57 -15.35 -5.16
CA GLU A 127 15.53 -16.17 -5.81
C GLU A 127 14.18 -15.46 -5.74
N VAL A 128 13.83 -14.86 -4.60
CA VAL A 128 12.54 -14.18 -4.39
C VAL A 128 12.43 -12.90 -5.21
N ASN A 129 13.48 -12.08 -5.23
CA ASN A 129 13.42 -10.74 -5.82
C ASN A 129 13.75 -10.72 -7.31
N GLU A 130 14.45 -11.72 -7.81
CA GLU A 130 14.99 -11.73 -9.16
C GLU A 130 14.33 -12.84 -10.00
N LEU A 131 14.24 -12.62 -11.30
CA LEU A 131 13.77 -13.64 -12.24
C LEU A 131 14.94 -14.33 -12.96
N TYR A 132 16.04 -13.60 -13.11
CA TYR A 132 17.24 -14.06 -13.79
C TYR A 132 18.27 -14.63 -12.81
N GLY A 133 19.09 -15.57 -13.28
CA GLY A 133 20.17 -16.16 -12.47
C GLY A 133 19.77 -17.39 -11.63
N GLY A 134 18.49 -17.76 -11.66
CA GLY A 134 17.94 -19.00 -11.07
C GLY A 134 17.38 -19.95 -12.13
N ASN A 135 16.29 -20.64 -11.78
CA ASN A 135 15.56 -21.50 -12.72
C ASN A 135 14.43 -20.69 -13.38
N GLU A 136 14.81 -19.79 -14.29
CA GLU A 136 13.89 -18.85 -14.91
C GLU A 136 12.65 -19.54 -15.52
N THR A 137 12.84 -20.69 -16.17
CA THR A 137 11.72 -21.40 -16.82
C THR A 137 10.71 -21.91 -15.80
N LEU A 138 11.18 -22.45 -14.67
CA LEU A 138 10.33 -22.87 -13.58
C LEU A 138 9.63 -21.67 -12.92
N GLU A 139 10.38 -20.63 -12.60
CA GLU A 139 9.85 -19.44 -11.93
C GLU A 139 8.78 -18.73 -12.77
N ARG A 140 8.93 -18.69 -14.09
CA ARG A 140 7.89 -18.20 -15.02
C ARG A 140 6.60 -19.02 -14.93
N LEU A 141 6.70 -20.34 -14.80
CA LEU A 141 5.52 -21.22 -14.62
C LEU A 141 4.89 -21.09 -13.24
N GLN A 142 5.67 -20.74 -12.22
CA GLN A 142 5.18 -20.51 -10.87
C GLN A 142 4.53 -19.12 -10.73
N ARG A 143 5.12 -18.07 -11.32
CA ARG A 143 4.75 -16.64 -11.21
C ARG A 143 3.82 -16.17 -12.33
N ARG A 144 2.81 -16.97 -12.65
CA ARG A 144 1.82 -16.66 -13.72
C ARG A 144 0.92 -15.50 -13.33
N ASP A 145 0.66 -14.62 -14.31
CA ASP A 145 -0.24 -13.47 -14.16
C ASP A 145 0.05 -12.65 -12.90
N ALA A 146 1.34 -12.51 -12.56
CA ALA A 146 1.78 -11.93 -11.30
C ALA A 146 1.38 -10.46 -11.14
N ARG A 147 1.13 -10.04 -9.90
CA ARG A 147 0.83 -8.65 -9.52
C ARG A 147 1.79 -8.25 -8.41
N PHE A 148 2.71 -7.35 -8.74
CA PHE A 148 3.75 -6.89 -7.81
C PHE A 148 3.32 -5.56 -7.21
N PHE A 149 3.06 -5.53 -5.91
CA PHE A 149 2.64 -4.34 -5.19
C PHE A 149 3.80 -3.77 -4.37
N ASN A 150 4.11 -2.49 -4.58
CA ASN A 150 5.11 -1.77 -3.81
C ASN A 150 4.59 -0.37 -3.47
N SER A 151 5.10 0.22 -2.39
CA SER A 151 4.83 1.63 -2.07
C SER A 151 5.97 2.52 -2.56
N CYS A 152 5.66 3.74 -3.01
CA CYS A 152 6.67 4.77 -3.28
C CYS A 152 6.32 6.07 -2.54
N MET A 153 7.32 6.93 -2.33
CA MET A 153 7.14 8.22 -1.65
C MET A 153 6.43 9.21 -2.57
N MET A 154 6.87 9.29 -3.82
CA MET A 154 6.38 10.21 -4.84
C MET A 154 6.41 9.57 -6.22
N ALA A 155 5.68 10.16 -7.17
CA ALA A 155 5.74 9.80 -8.58
C ALA A 155 5.62 11.06 -9.45
N THR A 156 6.37 11.11 -10.54
CA THR A 156 6.26 12.20 -11.51
C THR A 156 5.03 12.01 -12.40
N ALA A 157 4.53 13.10 -13.01
CA ALA A 157 3.42 13.05 -13.97
C ALA A 157 3.73 12.15 -15.19
N LEU A 158 5.01 11.95 -15.49
CA LEU A 158 5.48 11.06 -16.54
C LEU A 158 5.64 9.60 -16.08
N GLY A 159 5.46 9.31 -14.80
CA GLY A 159 5.51 7.96 -14.24
C GLY A 159 6.89 7.46 -13.80
N ALA A 160 7.82 8.35 -13.45
CA ALA A 160 9.00 7.94 -12.68
C ALA A 160 8.65 7.89 -11.19
N ALA A 161 9.09 6.86 -10.47
CA ALA A 161 8.83 6.73 -9.03
C ALA A 161 10.07 7.09 -8.18
N VAL A 162 9.81 7.66 -7.02
CA VAL A 162 10.80 8.03 -6.01
C VAL A 162 10.47 7.30 -4.73
N SER A 163 11.42 6.52 -4.19
CA SER A 163 11.16 5.61 -3.07
C SER A 163 12.21 5.65 -1.97
N ASP A 164 13.44 6.08 -2.26
CA ASP A 164 14.58 5.93 -1.35
C ASP A 164 15.22 7.27 -0.94
N THR A 165 15.32 8.25 -1.84
CA THR A 165 16.16 9.44 -1.65
C THR A 165 15.42 10.77 -1.92
N LEU A 166 15.67 11.77 -1.06
CA LEU A 166 15.15 13.13 -1.20
C LEU A 166 15.93 13.98 -2.22
N ASP A 167 15.42 15.16 -2.54
CA ASP A 167 15.99 16.09 -3.52
C ASP A 167 17.35 16.66 -3.08
N ASP A 168 17.56 16.77 -1.78
CA ASP A 168 18.84 17.13 -1.15
C ASP A 168 19.79 15.94 -0.93
N GLY A 169 19.47 14.77 -1.48
CA GLY A 169 20.31 13.57 -1.40
C GLY A 169 20.20 12.80 -0.08
N ARG A 170 19.36 13.23 0.87
CA ARG A 170 19.11 12.46 2.09
C ARG A 170 18.41 11.14 1.76
N VAL A 171 19.01 10.05 2.21
CA VAL A 171 18.44 8.70 2.14
C VAL A 171 17.38 8.54 3.23
N VAL A 172 16.16 8.20 2.83
CA VAL A 172 15.04 7.90 3.73
C VAL A 172 14.93 6.41 3.98
N SER A 173 15.16 5.60 2.92
CA SER A 173 15.12 4.14 2.97
C SER A 173 16.06 3.56 1.90
N GLY A 174 16.25 2.24 1.91
CA GLY A 174 16.89 1.55 0.79
C GLY A 174 15.86 1.14 -0.28
N VAL A 175 16.29 1.01 -1.53
CA VAL A 175 15.42 0.55 -2.63
C VAL A 175 14.84 -0.84 -2.38
N GLY A 176 15.58 -1.70 -1.67
CA GLY A 176 15.21 -3.11 -1.47
C GLY A 176 14.99 -3.84 -2.80
N GLY A 177 14.09 -4.81 -2.83
CA GLY A 177 13.66 -5.50 -4.05
C GLY A 177 12.75 -4.73 -4.99
N GLN A 178 12.39 -3.47 -4.70
CA GLN A 178 11.37 -2.73 -5.48
C GLN A 178 11.71 -2.71 -6.96
N TYR A 179 12.93 -2.31 -7.33
CA TYR A 179 13.36 -2.28 -8.73
C TYR A 179 13.22 -3.64 -9.40
N ASN A 180 13.68 -4.71 -8.73
CA ASN A 180 13.66 -6.06 -9.28
C ASN A 180 12.23 -6.56 -9.52
N PHE A 181 11.30 -6.33 -8.59
CA PHE A 181 9.89 -6.67 -8.79
C PHE A 181 9.24 -5.88 -9.92
N VAL A 182 9.58 -4.60 -10.08
CA VAL A 182 9.11 -3.81 -11.22
C VAL A 182 9.66 -4.39 -12.53
N ALA A 183 10.97 -4.64 -12.61
CA ALA A 183 11.60 -5.21 -13.81
C ALA A 183 11.01 -6.59 -14.15
N MET A 184 10.81 -7.44 -13.15
CA MET A 184 10.18 -8.76 -13.28
C MET A 184 8.75 -8.66 -13.84
N ALA A 185 7.97 -7.67 -13.42
CA ALA A 185 6.63 -7.44 -13.95
C ALA A 185 6.61 -7.10 -15.46
N HIS A 186 7.69 -6.49 -15.97
CA HIS A 186 7.84 -6.22 -17.40
C HIS A 186 8.31 -7.45 -18.18
N ALA A 187 9.09 -8.33 -17.54
CA ALA A 187 9.62 -9.56 -18.13
C ALA A 187 8.61 -10.73 -18.16
N LEU A 188 7.67 -10.78 -17.21
CA LEU A 188 6.69 -11.85 -17.11
C LEU A 188 5.44 -11.56 -17.98
N PRO A 189 4.95 -12.56 -18.74
CA PRO A 189 3.72 -12.43 -19.50
C PRO A 189 2.53 -12.05 -18.60
N ASN A 190 1.75 -11.07 -19.05
CA ASN A 190 0.56 -10.56 -18.36
C ASN A 190 0.78 -10.08 -16.92
N ALA A 191 2.03 -9.94 -16.46
CA ALA A 191 2.32 -9.43 -15.12
C ALA A 191 2.15 -7.91 -15.05
N ARG A 192 1.90 -7.41 -13.84
CA ARG A 192 1.74 -5.97 -13.59
C ARG A 192 2.55 -5.51 -12.39
N SER A 193 3.17 -4.35 -12.55
CA SER A 193 3.75 -3.57 -11.46
C SER A 193 2.73 -2.54 -10.97
N VAL A 194 2.50 -2.51 -9.66
CA VAL A 194 1.58 -1.59 -9.00
C VAL A 194 2.33 -0.81 -7.94
N LEU A 195 2.43 0.51 -8.13
CA LEU A 195 3.08 1.44 -7.21
C LEU A 195 2.03 2.27 -6.47
N MET A 196 2.04 2.19 -5.14
CA MET A 196 1.07 2.86 -4.27
C MET A 196 1.71 4.06 -3.59
N LEU A 197 1.00 5.19 -3.55
CA LEU A 197 1.46 6.38 -2.84
C LEU A 197 0.29 7.14 -2.25
N ARG A 198 0.54 7.89 -1.16
CA ARG A 198 -0.41 8.90 -0.70
C ARG A 198 -0.47 10.01 -1.73
N ALA A 199 -1.65 10.54 -2.10
CA ALA A 199 -1.69 11.64 -3.07
C ALA A 199 -1.02 12.93 -2.55
N THR A 200 -1.03 13.14 -1.23
CA THR A 200 -0.42 14.30 -0.56
C THR A 200 0.40 13.89 0.66
N ARG A 201 1.30 14.78 1.08
CA ARG A 201 2.03 14.71 2.36
C ARG A 201 2.02 16.08 3.03
N ASP A 202 2.06 16.10 4.36
CA ASP A 202 2.20 17.33 5.13
C ASP A 202 3.64 17.48 5.63
N GLY A 203 4.20 18.69 5.52
CA GLY A 203 5.55 19.00 5.99
C GLY A 203 5.75 20.50 6.15
N GLY A 204 6.35 20.93 7.27
CA GLY A 204 6.60 22.35 7.52
C GLY A 204 5.35 23.22 7.64
N GLY A 205 4.20 22.63 7.97
CA GLY A 205 2.90 23.33 8.00
C GLY A 205 2.21 23.46 6.65
N GLU A 206 2.79 22.90 5.58
CA GLU A 206 2.23 22.91 4.23
C GLU A 206 1.85 21.50 3.77
N THR A 207 0.72 21.39 3.07
CA THR A 207 0.36 20.19 2.31
C THR A 207 1.00 20.27 0.93
N ARG A 208 1.68 19.19 0.51
CA ARG A 208 2.34 19.05 -0.79
C ARG A 208 1.83 17.82 -1.53
N SER A 209 1.78 17.90 -2.86
CA SER A 209 1.47 16.74 -3.70
C SER A 209 2.63 15.74 -3.73
N ASN A 210 2.31 14.46 -3.74
CA ASN A 210 3.26 13.38 -4.07
C ASN A 210 3.16 12.94 -5.54
N VAL A 211 2.13 13.39 -6.26
CA VAL A 211 2.12 13.39 -7.73
C VAL A 211 2.72 14.72 -8.18
N VAL A 212 3.98 14.69 -8.59
CA VAL A 212 4.79 15.89 -8.88
C VAL A 212 5.03 16.03 -10.39
N TRP A 213 5.35 17.23 -10.86
CA TRP A 213 5.71 17.40 -12.28
C TRP A 213 7.04 16.71 -12.60
N ASN A 214 8.07 17.02 -11.81
CA ASN A 214 9.41 16.45 -11.94
C ASN A 214 10.05 16.26 -10.56
N TYR A 215 11.05 15.38 -10.48
CA TYR A 215 11.85 15.17 -9.28
C TYR A 215 13.29 14.77 -9.69
N PRO A 216 14.33 15.24 -8.99
CA PRO A 216 15.72 15.00 -9.41
C PRO A 216 16.16 13.54 -9.26
N GLN A 217 15.57 12.80 -8.31
CA GLN A 217 15.86 11.38 -8.11
C GLN A 217 14.80 10.49 -8.77
N ALA A 218 15.21 9.33 -9.26
CA ALA A 218 14.30 8.35 -9.84
C ALA A 218 14.75 6.93 -9.48
N THR A 219 14.05 6.30 -8.53
CA THR A 219 14.26 4.90 -8.15
C THR A 219 13.78 3.98 -9.27
N ILE A 220 12.58 4.26 -9.80
CA ILE A 220 12.00 3.55 -10.92
C ILE A 220 11.90 4.52 -12.10
N PRO A 221 12.67 4.30 -13.19
CA PRO A 221 12.62 5.18 -14.35
C PRO A 221 11.26 5.06 -15.05
N ARG A 222 10.79 6.16 -15.66
CA ARG A 222 9.48 6.22 -16.33
C ARG A 222 9.25 5.15 -17.39
N HIS A 223 10.30 4.57 -17.98
CA HIS A 223 10.18 3.51 -18.97
C HIS A 223 9.63 2.20 -18.37
N LEU A 224 9.73 2.04 -17.05
CA LEU A 224 9.17 0.92 -16.30
C LEU A 224 7.81 1.25 -15.66
N ARG A 225 7.19 2.40 -16.01
CA ARG A 225 5.86 2.78 -15.51
C ARG A 225 4.79 1.73 -15.86
N ASP A 226 3.92 1.43 -14.91
CA ASP A 226 2.79 0.53 -15.12
C ASP A 226 1.53 1.05 -14.43
N VAL A 227 1.21 0.62 -13.20
CA VAL A 227 0.02 1.06 -12.49
C VAL A 227 0.40 1.90 -11.26
N TYR A 228 -0.26 3.03 -11.07
CA TYR A 228 -0.14 3.86 -9.86
C TYR A 228 -1.46 3.93 -9.12
N VAL A 229 -1.43 3.86 -7.79
CA VAL A 229 -2.62 3.91 -6.93
C VAL A 229 -2.45 4.96 -5.85
N THR A 230 -3.42 5.87 -5.76
CA THR A 230 -3.63 6.72 -4.58
C THR A 230 -4.96 6.38 -3.93
N GLU A 231 -5.27 7.03 -2.82
CA GLU A 231 -6.60 6.98 -2.20
C GLU A 231 -7.73 7.48 -3.10
N TYR A 232 -7.40 8.18 -4.19
CA TYR A 232 -8.38 8.77 -5.10
C TYR A 232 -8.62 7.95 -6.36
N GLY A 233 -7.78 6.94 -6.66
CA GLY A 233 -7.99 6.09 -7.82
C GLY A 233 -6.73 5.40 -8.32
N ILE A 234 -6.84 4.90 -9.56
CA ILE A 234 -5.83 4.07 -10.21
C ILE A 234 -5.47 4.70 -11.56
N ALA A 235 -4.18 4.94 -11.80
CA ALA A 235 -3.65 5.40 -13.07
C ALA A 235 -2.89 4.27 -13.77
N HIS A 236 -3.37 3.86 -14.94
CA HIS A 236 -2.66 2.93 -15.83
C HIS A 236 -1.77 3.70 -16.79
N LEU A 237 -0.47 3.41 -16.84
CA LEU A 237 0.53 4.15 -17.60
C LEU A 237 1.35 3.30 -18.60
N ARG A 238 1.33 1.96 -18.46
CA ARG A 238 2.10 1.07 -19.35
C ARG A 238 1.64 1.22 -20.79
N GLY A 239 2.59 1.47 -21.69
CA GLY A 239 2.33 1.62 -23.12
C GLY A 239 1.61 2.90 -23.53
N LYS A 240 1.35 3.83 -22.59
CA LYS A 240 0.64 5.08 -22.88
C LYS A 240 1.56 6.20 -23.35
N THR A 241 0.98 7.18 -24.04
CA THR A 241 1.68 8.43 -24.42
C THR A 241 1.99 9.29 -23.19
N ASP A 242 2.90 10.26 -23.32
CA ASP A 242 3.17 11.19 -22.22
C ASP A 242 1.92 12.01 -21.84
N GLU A 243 1.11 12.44 -22.83
CA GLU A 243 -0.16 13.14 -22.59
C GLU A 243 -1.11 12.30 -21.74
N ASP A 244 -1.37 11.05 -22.15
CA ASP A 244 -2.27 10.16 -21.41
C ASP A 244 -1.76 9.86 -20.00
N CYS A 245 -0.45 9.75 -19.82
CA CYS A 245 0.14 9.54 -18.51
C CYS A 245 -0.06 10.73 -17.59
N ILE A 246 0.16 11.95 -18.09
CA ILE A 246 -0.02 13.18 -17.31
C ILE A 246 -1.49 13.30 -16.88
N LEU A 247 -2.43 13.05 -17.80
CA LEU A 247 -3.86 13.11 -17.49
C LEU A 247 -4.26 12.05 -16.46
N ALA A 248 -3.78 10.81 -16.60
CA ALA A 248 -4.06 9.74 -15.65
C ALA A 248 -3.47 10.02 -14.25
N MET A 249 -2.24 10.53 -14.18
CA MET A 249 -1.60 10.92 -12.91
C MET A 249 -2.31 12.11 -12.26
N ALA A 250 -2.74 13.10 -13.05
CA ALA A 250 -3.55 14.21 -12.55
C ALA A 250 -4.89 13.73 -11.98
N ALA A 251 -5.55 12.74 -12.61
CA ALA A 251 -6.80 12.17 -12.12
C ALA A 251 -6.72 11.56 -10.72
N ILE A 252 -5.54 11.08 -10.32
CA ILE A 252 -5.30 10.46 -9.00
C ILE A 252 -4.59 11.41 -8.00
N ALA A 253 -4.30 12.65 -8.40
CA ALA A 253 -3.77 13.68 -7.51
C ALA A 253 -4.88 14.34 -6.67
N GLY A 254 -4.54 14.95 -5.53
CA GLY A 254 -5.51 15.73 -4.73
C GLY A 254 -6.07 16.91 -5.52
N SER A 255 -7.34 17.26 -5.32
CA SER A 255 -8.08 18.25 -6.14
C SER A 255 -7.34 19.58 -6.30
N GLY A 256 -6.73 20.10 -5.23
CA GLY A 256 -5.97 21.36 -5.27
C GLY A 256 -4.65 21.30 -6.06
N PHE A 257 -4.16 20.10 -6.40
CA PHE A 257 -2.89 19.88 -7.07
C PHE A 257 -3.03 19.47 -8.54
N GLN A 258 -4.26 19.19 -9.01
CA GLN A 258 -4.49 18.81 -10.41
C GLN A 258 -4.19 19.96 -11.37
N TYR A 259 -4.73 21.15 -11.10
CA TYR A 259 -4.54 22.30 -11.98
C TYR A 259 -3.07 22.72 -12.11
N PRO A 260 -2.30 22.91 -11.00
CA PRO A 260 -0.87 23.22 -11.10
C PRO A 260 -0.08 22.18 -11.90
N LEU A 261 -0.42 20.89 -11.78
CA LEU A 261 0.24 19.82 -12.52
C LEU A 261 0.00 19.94 -14.03
N LEU A 262 -1.24 20.20 -14.44
CA LEU A 262 -1.60 20.40 -15.84
C LEU A 262 -0.99 21.69 -16.40
N GLN A 263 -0.93 22.76 -15.61
CA GLN A 263 -0.26 24.01 -16.02
C GLN A 263 1.24 23.79 -16.27
N ALA A 264 1.93 23.06 -15.40
CA ALA A 264 3.32 22.69 -15.62
C ALA A 264 3.50 21.88 -16.91
N ALA A 265 2.58 20.96 -17.20
CA ALA A 265 2.60 20.17 -18.42
C ALA A 265 2.34 20.98 -19.70
N ILE A 266 1.41 21.93 -19.66
CA ILE A 266 1.14 22.86 -20.76
C ILE A 266 2.37 23.74 -21.01
N GLY A 267 2.95 24.31 -19.95
CA GLY A 267 4.16 25.13 -20.04
C GLY A 267 5.36 24.38 -20.61
N ALA A 268 5.44 23.07 -20.39
CA ALA A 268 6.47 22.20 -20.96
C ALA A 268 6.14 21.68 -22.38
N GLY A 269 5.03 22.10 -22.99
CA GLY A 269 4.59 21.65 -24.31
C GLY A 269 4.16 20.18 -24.36
N LYS A 270 3.84 19.57 -23.21
CA LYS A 270 3.40 18.17 -23.10
C LYS A 270 1.88 18.00 -23.15
N LEU A 271 1.14 19.10 -22.97
CA LEU A 271 -0.32 19.16 -23.10
C LEU A 271 -0.73 20.38 -23.90
N ALA A 272 -1.83 20.26 -24.64
CA ALA A 272 -2.44 21.39 -25.33
C ALA A 272 -3.04 22.40 -24.31
N PRO A 273 -2.97 23.72 -24.57
CA PRO A 273 -3.51 24.76 -23.71
C PRO A 273 -5.04 24.87 -23.85
N LYS A 274 -5.76 23.85 -23.36
CA LYS A 274 -7.23 23.80 -23.36
C LYS A 274 -7.76 23.68 -21.93
N HIS A 275 -9.07 23.84 -21.79
CA HIS A 275 -9.74 23.63 -20.51
C HIS A 275 -9.85 22.13 -20.21
N TYR A 276 -9.24 21.68 -19.10
CA TYR A 276 -9.36 20.31 -18.59
C TYR A 276 -10.36 20.30 -17.43
N ARG A 277 -11.31 19.37 -17.46
CA ARG A 277 -12.27 19.23 -16.37
C ARG A 277 -11.60 18.47 -15.22
N LEU A 278 -11.50 19.13 -14.07
CA LEU A 278 -10.83 18.61 -12.87
C LEU A 278 -11.81 17.83 -11.97
N SER A 279 -11.27 16.93 -11.16
CA SER A 279 -12.02 16.25 -10.09
C SER A 279 -12.01 17.12 -8.83
N ASP A 280 -13.18 17.58 -8.40
CA ASP A 280 -13.40 18.19 -7.08
C ASP A 280 -13.59 17.14 -5.96
N ARG A 281 -13.57 15.86 -6.31
CA ARG A 281 -13.83 14.73 -5.41
C ARG A 281 -12.58 14.24 -4.69
N ASN A 282 -11.39 14.62 -5.15
CA ASN A 282 -10.13 14.11 -4.62
C ASN A 282 -9.73 14.87 -3.35
N THR A 283 -10.58 14.79 -2.32
CA THR A 283 -10.41 15.48 -1.04
C THR A 283 -10.44 14.51 0.15
N PRO A 284 -9.62 14.74 1.20
CA PRO A 284 -9.66 13.92 2.41
C PRO A 284 -11.03 13.94 3.11
N GLN A 285 -11.74 15.09 3.08
CA GLN A 285 -13.05 15.27 3.69
C GLN A 285 -14.07 14.31 3.08
N ARG A 286 -14.10 14.19 1.75
CA ARG A 286 -14.99 13.26 1.07
C ARG A 286 -14.66 11.80 1.40
N LEU A 287 -13.38 11.43 1.42
CA LEU A 287 -13.00 10.06 1.79
C LEU A 287 -13.41 9.71 3.22
N ARG A 288 -13.21 10.62 4.17
CA ARG A 288 -13.69 10.45 5.55
C ARG A 288 -15.20 10.26 5.59
N ALA A 289 -15.96 11.11 4.91
CA ALA A 289 -17.42 10.99 4.85
C ALA A 289 -17.87 9.66 4.22
N ALA A 290 -17.19 9.18 3.17
CA ALA A 290 -17.51 7.92 2.52
C ALA A 290 -17.21 6.69 3.40
N LEU A 291 -16.15 6.75 4.21
CA LEU A 291 -15.72 5.64 5.07
C LEU A 291 -16.35 5.67 6.48
N ALA A 292 -16.93 6.81 6.90
CA ALA A 292 -17.53 6.97 8.23
C ALA A 292 -18.59 5.91 8.57
N PRO A 293 -19.52 5.51 7.67
CA PRO A 293 -20.48 4.45 7.99
C PRO A 293 -19.81 3.10 8.31
N LEU A 294 -18.76 2.73 7.58
CA LEU A 294 -18.02 1.47 7.81
C LEU A 294 -17.26 1.50 9.12
N ARG A 295 -16.74 2.67 9.51
CA ARG A 295 -16.09 2.87 10.81
C ARG A 295 -17.08 2.79 11.96
N ALA A 296 -18.23 3.46 11.84
CA ALA A 296 -19.29 3.44 12.85
C ALA A 296 -19.86 2.02 13.07
N GLN A 297 -19.86 1.17 12.03
CA GLN A 297 -20.24 -0.24 12.12
C GLN A 297 -19.13 -1.16 12.65
N GLY A 298 -17.93 -0.64 12.93
CA GLY A 298 -16.78 -1.43 13.37
C GLY A 298 -16.13 -2.30 12.28
N VAL A 299 -16.56 -2.18 11.02
CA VAL A 299 -16.04 -2.98 9.89
C VAL A 299 -14.65 -2.51 9.46
N LEU A 300 -14.34 -1.22 9.67
CA LEU A 300 -13.05 -0.62 9.34
C LEU A 300 -12.33 -0.10 10.61
N PRO A 301 -11.77 -1.01 11.44
CA PRO A 301 -10.98 -0.62 12.60
C PRO A 301 -9.65 0.02 12.17
N ASP A 302 -8.95 0.66 13.11
CA ASP A 302 -7.66 1.31 12.81
C ASP A 302 -6.53 0.33 12.51
N TYR A 303 -6.61 -0.86 13.10
CA TYR A 303 -5.62 -1.94 12.94
C TYR A 303 -6.32 -3.22 12.43
N PRO A 304 -6.81 -3.25 11.17
CA PRO A 304 -7.61 -4.34 10.64
C PRO A 304 -6.85 -5.66 10.44
N LEU A 305 -5.51 -5.63 10.57
CA LEU A 305 -4.63 -6.78 10.41
C LEU A 305 -3.88 -7.14 11.72
N GLY A 306 -4.26 -6.54 12.85
CA GLY A 306 -3.56 -6.69 14.13
C GLY A 306 -2.55 -5.57 14.40
N SER A 307 -2.02 -5.54 15.63
CA SER A 307 -1.02 -4.58 16.10
C SER A 307 -0.35 -5.07 17.37
N ASP A 308 0.94 -4.77 17.55
CA ASP A 308 1.64 -4.94 18.85
C ASP A 308 1.25 -3.90 19.89
N PHE A 309 0.51 -2.85 19.50
CA PHE A 309 0.00 -1.89 20.45
C PHE A 309 -1.09 -2.53 21.31
N THR A 310 -0.87 -2.51 22.62
CA THR A 310 -1.91 -2.75 23.62
C THR A 310 -3.08 -1.78 23.43
N ALA A 311 -4.25 -2.12 23.98
CA ALA A 311 -5.43 -1.25 23.88
C ALA A 311 -5.16 0.18 24.41
N VAL A 312 -4.33 0.32 25.45
CA VAL A 312 -3.93 1.63 25.97
C VAL A 312 -3.00 2.37 25.02
N GLU A 313 -2.05 1.68 24.37
CA GLU A 313 -1.14 2.30 23.40
C GLU A 313 -1.87 2.74 22.13
N GLN A 314 -2.87 1.99 21.66
CA GLN A 314 -3.70 2.40 20.54
C GLN A 314 -4.45 3.71 20.83
N ARG A 315 -4.98 3.88 22.05
CA ARG A 315 -5.60 5.16 22.49
C ARG A 315 -4.56 6.28 22.55
N LEU A 316 -3.38 5.99 23.12
CA LEU A 316 -2.29 6.97 23.25
C LEU A 316 -1.75 7.43 21.90
N VAL A 317 -1.56 6.55 20.92
CA VAL A 317 -1.05 6.92 19.59
C VAL A 317 -1.96 7.94 18.91
N LYS A 318 -3.29 7.77 19.00
CA LYS A 318 -4.26 8.76 18.51
C LYS A 318 -4.14 10.10 19.22
N ALA A 319 -4.10 10.07 20.55
CA ALA A 319 -3.96 11.28 21.37
C ALA A 319 -2.65 12.03 21.06
N LEU A 320 -1.53 11.32 20.93
CA LEU A 320 -0.23 11.91 20.61
C LEU A 320 -0.20 12.46 19.18
N ALA A 321 -0.84 11.78 18.22
CA ALA A 321 -0.98 12.30 16.85
C ALA A 321 -1.81 13.59 16.82
N TRP A 322 -2.90 13.65 17.59
CA TRP A 322 -3.70 14.86 17.75
C TRP A 322 -2.90 16.00 18.38
N LEU A 323 -2.09 15.72 19.41
CA LEU A 323 -1.20 16.71 20.01
C LEU A 323 -0.20 17.23 18.99
N LYS A 324 0.49 16.34 18.28
CA LYS A 324 1.46 16.70 17.24
C LYS A 324 0.84 17.65 16.22
N ALA A 325 -0.38 17.36 15.74
CA ALA A 325 -1.11 18.23 14.83
C ALA A 325 -1.48 19.59 15.44
N ASN A 326 -1.90 19.61 16.71
CA ASN A 326 -2.35 20.82 17.42
C ASN A 326 -1.24 21.59 18.13
N THR A 327 0.03 21.15 18.02
CA THR A 327 1.20 21.84 18.55
C THR A 327 2.25 22.13 17.47
N ALA A 328 1.88 22.03 16.20
CA ALA A 328 2.80 22.19 15.06
C ALA A 328 3.32 23.64 14.89
N THR A 329 2.59 24.65 15.38
CA THR A 329 2.99 26.06 15.32
C THR A 329 3.07 26.67 16.73
N THR A 330 3.80 27.77 16.90
CA THR A 330 3.92 28.47 18.19
C THR A 330 2.55 28.89 18.74
N GLY A 331 1.68 29.43 17.87
CA GLY A 331 0.32 29.82 18.25
C GLY A 331 -0.56 28.63 18.64
N ALA A 332 -0.50 27.54 17.86
CA ALA A 332 -1.25 26.32 18.16
C ALA A 332 -0.78 25.69 19.48
N LYS A 333 0.54 25.66 19.70
CA LYS A 333 1.14 25.17 20.94
C LYS A 333 0.67 25.96 22.16
N ALA A 334 0.70 27.30 22.12
CA ALA A 334 0.23 28.14 23.22
C ALA A 334 -1.26 27.93 23.51
N ARG A 335 -2.10 27.90 22.47
CA ARG A 335 -3.54 27.65 22.58
C ARG A 335 -3.83 26.27 23.20
N THR A 336 -3.14 25.24 22.73
CA THR A 336 -3.34 23.86 23.21
C THR A 336 -2.86 23.70 24.65
N ALA A 337 -1.74 24.33 25.04
CA ALA A 337 -1.28 24.36 26.43
C ALA A 337 -2.26 25.07 27.36
N LEU A 338 -2.79 26.24 26.95
CA LEU A 338 -3.80 26.97 27.69
C LEU A 338 -5.07 26.14 27.86
N LYS A 339 -5.58 25.55 26.75
CA LYS A 339 -6.74 24.65 26.77
C LYS A 339 -6.50 23.49 27.74
N ALA A 340 -5.34 22.84 27.68
CA ALA A 340 -5.00 21.72 28.56
C ALA A 340 -4.94 22.13 30.04
N TRP A 341 -4.52 23.37 30.32
CA TRP A 341 -4.45 23.88 31.70
C TRP A 341 -5.82 24.06 32.34
N PHE A 342 -6.81 24.50 31.56
CA PHE A 342 -8.19 24.73 32.03
C PHE A 342 -9.12 23.51 31.86
N SER A 343 -8.73 22.56 31.03
CA SER A 343 -9.43 21.28 30.90
C SER A 343 -9.01 20.39 32.08
N GLY A 344 -9.96 19.87 32.87
CA GLY A 344 -9.68 19.12 34.12
C GLY A 344 -8.68 17.95 34.01
N GLY A 345 -8.31 17.36 35.16
CA GLY A 345 -7.36 16.24 35.27
C GLY A 345 -7.79 14.94 34.59
N ALA A 346 -6.88 13.97 34.52
CA ALA A 346 -6.95 12.77 33.66
C ALA A 346 -8.21 11.88 33.88
N ALA A 347 -8.81 11.41 32.79
CA ALA A 347 -9.88 10.40 32.81
C ALA A 347 -9.37 8.95 32.62
N ASP A 348 -8.13 8.76 32.14
CA ASP A 348 -7.56 7.44 31.82
C ASP A 348 -6.28 7.19 32.63
N ALA A 349 -6.41 6.50 33.78
CA ALA A 349 -5.31 6.19 34.68
C ALA A 349 -4.31 5.19 34.08
N GLU A 350 -4.77 4.30 33.20
CA GLU A 350 -3.93 3.32 32.51
C GLU A 350 -2.99 4.02 31.53
N ALA A 351 -3.52 4.95 30.74
CA ALA A 351 -2.75 5.77 29.80
C ALA A 351 -1.69 6.63 30.53
N MET A 352 -2.05 7.24 31.65
CA MET A 352 -1.10 8.02 32.45
C MET A 352 0.02 7.15 33.03
N ARG A 353 -0.31 5.95 33.53
CA ARG A 353 0.69 4.98 33.99
C ARG A 353 1.64 4.58 32.86
N ARG A 354 1.10 4.27 31.67
CA ARG A 354 1.89 3.87 30.49
C ARG A 354 2.85 4.96 30.01
N MET A 355 2.45 6.23 30.14
CA MET A 355 3.27 7.41 29.82
C MET A 355 4.24 7.82 30.95
N GLY A 356 4.18 7.18 32.12
CA GLY A 356 4.98 7.58 33.28
C GLY A 356 4.52 8.87 33.98
N LEU A 357 3.26 9.27 33.78
CA LEU A 357 2.68 10.55 34.23
C LEU A 357 1.67 10.40 35.38
N GLU A 358 1.59 9.24 36.02
CA GLU A 358 0.69 8.98 37.15
C GLU A 358 1.06 9.77 38.42
N ARG A 359 2.36 10.04 38.63
CA ARG A 359 2.88 10.89 39.71
C ARG A 359 3.81 11.94 39.13
N THR A 360 3.31 13.15 38.98
CA THR A 360 4.10 14.29 38.47
C THR A 360 4.89 14.95 39.60
N ALA A 361 6.21 14.98 39.52
CA ALA A 361 7.11 15.61 40.47
C ALA A 361 7.35 17.10 40.19
N GLY A 362 7.08 17.58 38.95
CA GLY A 362 7.37 18.95 38.54
C GLY A 362 6.29 19.65 37.69
N PHE A 363 6.48 20.96 37.44
CA PHE A 363 5.57 21.76 36.60
C PHE A 363 5.50 21.25 35.15
N ALA A 364 6.64 20.86 34.58
CA ALA A 364 6.71 20.33 33.21
C ALA A 364 5.88 19.04 33.07
N GLU A 365 6.09 18.06 33.95
CA GLU A 365 5.34 16.80 33.95
C GLU A 365 3.84 17.01 34.19
N ARG A 366 3.45 18.00 35.02
CA ARG A 366 2.04 18.39 35.19
C ARG A 366 1.43 18.92 33.90
N LEU A 367 2.18 19.72 33.15
CA LEU A 367 1.74 20.22 31.86
C LEU A 367 1.63 19.07 30.83
N GLU A 368 2.60 18.16 30.79
CA GLU A 368 2.57 16.97 29.92
C GLU A 368 1.38 16.07 30.24
N ALA A 369 1.13 15.76 31.52
CA ALA A 369 -0.02 14.98 31.95
C ALA A 369 -1.35 15.63 31.53
N ARG A 370 -1.44 16.96 31.63
CA ARG A 370 -2.62 17.71 31.18
C ARG A 370 -2.78 17.72 29.66
N LEU A 371 -1.70 17.83 28.90
CA LEU A 371 -1.71 17.75 27.44
C LEU A 371 -2.19 16.37 26.98
N VAL A 372 -1.63 15.30 27.55
CA VAL A 372 -2.07 13.93 27.27
C VAL A 372 -3.54 13.73 27.66
N ALA A 373 -3.97 14.23 28.83
CA ALA A 373 -5.36 14.13 29.26
C ALA A 373 -6.33 14.85 28.31
N LEU A 374 -5.98 16.06 27.88
CA LEU A 374 -6.74 16.81 26.89
C LEU A 374 -6.85 16.00 25.60
N ALA A 375 -5.73 15.52 25.08
CA ALA A 375 -5.69 14.81 23.82
C ALA A 375 -6.49 13.50 23.84
N MET A 376 -6.44 12.77 24.96
CA MET A 376 -7.25 11.56 25.15
C MET A 376 -8.75 11.88 25.11
N ARG A 377 -9.19 12.98 25.73
CA ARG A 377 -10.60 13.43 25.68
C ARG A 377 -11.06 13.79 24.28
N GLU A 378 -10.21 14.49 23.52
CA GLU A 378 -10.55 14.89 22.16
C GLU A 378 -10.62 13.71 21.19
N ASN A 379 -10.06 12.55 21.55
CA ASN A 379 -10.06 11.33 20.73
C ASN A 379 -10.92 10.19 21.31
N SER A 380 -11.69 10.43 22.39
CA SER A 380 -12.62 9.43 22.95
C SER A 380 -14.06 9.57 22.42
N ALA A 381 -14.31 10.55 21.55
CA ALA A 381 -15.62 10.84 20.95
C ALA A 381 -15.76 10.36 19.49
N ASP A 382 -14.73 9.70 18.95
CA ASP A 382 -14.71 9.03 17.63
C ASP A 382 -14.70 7.50 17.82
#